data_AF-A0A3N0GLL5-F1
#
_entry.id   AF-A0A3N0GLL5-F1
#
_cell.length_a   1.000
_cell.length_b   1.000
_cell.length_c   1.000
_cell.angle_alpha   90.00
_cell.angle_beta   90.00
_cell.angle_gamma   90.00
#
_symmetry.space_group_name_H-M   'P 1'
#
loop_
_entity.id
_entity.type
_entity.pdbx_description
1 polymer ?
#
loop_
_entity_poly.entity_id
_entity_poly.type
_entity_poly.pdbx_seq_one_letter_code
_entity_poly.pdbx_strand_id
1 'polypeptide(L)'
;MRRLIEIMLVVAILLDAAYWTIWFSNRDWIASEHRKAYYDFENAFPLADLWLGVACVLALVTLRARRPSALLWLVCAGSAGLYLFGMDFLYDVEHGIFTKGGGGAFEAVIVALTLVFSVTLLRWSWRHRGELLSGDRAGD
;
A
#
# COMPACT_ATOMS: atom_id res chain seq x y z
N MET A 1 17.95 3.81 -6.22
CA MET A 1 16.85 3.01 -5.63
C MET A 1 16.24 3.63 -4.38
N ARG A 2 16.98 4.13 -3.39
CA ARG A 2 16.38 4.77 -2.20
C ARG A 2 15.35 5.88 -2.52
N ARG A 3 15.70 6.80 -3.43
CA ARG A 3 14.76 7.84 -3.91
C ARG A 3 13.47 7.27 -4.53
N LEU A 4 13.56 6.12 -5.22
CA LEU A 4 12.39 5.45 -5.78
C LEU A 4 11.48 4.93 -4.65
N ILE A 5 12.05 4.30 -3.62
CA ILE A 5 11.29 3.84 -2.45
C ILE A 5 10.61 5.02 -1.73
N GLU A 6 11.31 6.14 -1.56
CA GLU A 6 10.71 7.35 -1.00
C GLU A 6 9.54 7.87 -1.83
N ILE A 7 9.69 7.91 -3.17
CA ILE A 7 8.60 8.31 -4.08
C ILE A 7 7.43 7.33 -3.96
N MET A 8 7.68 6.03 -3.95
CA MET A 8 6.64 5.01 -3.81
C MET A 8 5.87 5.16 -2.49
N LEU A 9 6.57 5.41 -1.38
CA LEU A 9 5.94 5.67 -0.08
C LEU A 9 5.06 6.93 -0.12
N VAL A 10 5.56 8.03 -0.69
CA VAL A 10 4.79 9.27 -0.82
C VAL A 10 3.55 9.05 -1.69
N VAL A 11 3.69 8.38 -2.84
CA VAL A 11 2.57 8.07 -3.73
C VAL A 11 1.55 7.18 -3.03
N ALA A 12 1.98 6.13 -2.32
CA ALA A 12 1.07 5.25 -1.57
C ALA A 12 0.28 6.04 -0.52
N ILE A 13 0.93 6.90 0.28
CA ILE A 13 0.25 7.73 1.29
C ILE A 13 -0.79 8.65 0.65
N LEU A 14 -0.44 9.28 -0.49
CA LEU A 14 -1.35 10.19 -1.19
C LEU A 14 -2.53 9.46 -1.81
N LEU A 15 -2.30 8.29 -2.41
CA LEU A 15 -3.35 7.46 -3.00
C LEU A 15 -4.31 6.95 -1.93
N ASP A 16 -3.78 6.43 -0.83
CA ASP A 16 -4.55 5.94 0.32
C ASP A 16 -5.46 7.05 0.89
N ALA A 17 -4.88 8.22 1.20
CA ALA A 17 -5.64 9.36 1.69
C ALA A 17 -6.69 9.86 0.67
N ALA A 18 -6.35 9.90 -0.62
CA ALA A 18 -7.26 10.32 -1.67
C ALA A 18 -8.42 9.34 -1.85
N TYR A 19 -8.13 8.03 -1.88
CA TYR A 19 -9.13 6.97 -2.00
C TYR A 19 -10.17 7.08 -0.90
N TRP A 20 -9.75 7.11 0.37
CA TRP A 20 -10.68 7.20 1.49
C TRP A 20 -11.42 8.54 1.54
N THR A 21 -10.76 9.64 1.19
CA THR A 21 -11.43 10.95 1.13
C THR A 21 -12.57 10.92 0.09
N ILE A 22 -12.32 10.35 -1.08
CA ILE A 22 -13.33 10.21 -2.13
C ILE A 22 -14.39 9.18 -1.71
N TRP A 23 -14.01 8.06 -1.09
CA TRP A 23 -14.95 7.05 -0.60
C TRP A 23 -15.96 7.62 0.39
N PHE A 24 -15.52 8.43 1.35
CA PHE A 24 -16.42 9.02 2.33
C PHE A 24 -17.18 10.24 1.82
N SER A 25 -16.69 10.92 0.77
CA SER A 25 -17.34 12.12 0.22
C SER A 25 -18.27 11.83 -0.96
N ASN A 26 -17.79 11.05 -1.94
CA ASN A 26 -18.45 10.73 -3.21
C ASN A 26 -18.07 9.31 -3.71
N ARG A 27 -18.45 8.27 -2.96
CA ARG A 27 -18.10 6.86 -3.29
C ARG A 27 -18.46 6.43 -4.71
N ASP A 28 -19.53 6.96 -5.28
CA ASP A 28 -20.02 6.57 -6.61
C ASP A 28 -18.98 6.84 -7.72
N TRP A 29 -17.97 7.67 -7.46
CA TRP A 29 -16.91 7.98 -8.43
C TRP A 29 -15.84 6.90 -8.55
N ILE A 30 -15.63 6.13 -7.48
CA ILE A 30 -14.55 5.14 -7.38
C ILE A 30 -15.06 3.72 -7.14
N ALA A 31 -16.32 3.57 -6.70
CA ALA A 31 -16.91 2.26 -6.46
C ALA A 31 -17.06 1.46 -7.76
N SER A 32 -16.37 0.33 -7.82
CA SER A 32 -16.38 -0.56 -8.99
C SER A 32 -17.67 -1.37 -9.11
N GLU A 33 -18.41 -1.53 -8.02
CA GLU A 33 -19.72 -2.17 -8.00
C GLU A 33 -20.65 -1.48 -7.01
N HIS A 34 -21.92 -1.29 -7.39
CA HIS A 34 -22.90 -0.58 -6.55
C HIS A 34 -23.82 -1.55 -5.81
N ARG A 35 -23.23 -2.60 -5.22
CA ARG A 35 -23.93 -3.61 -4.43
C ARG A 35 -23.58 -3.44 -2.96
N LYS A 36 -24.55 -3.75 -2.10
CA LYS A 36 -24.33 -3.73 -0.64
C LYS A 36 -23.14 -4.59 -0.21
N ALA A 37 -22.98 -5.78 -0.80
CA ALA A 37 -21.87 -6.67 -0.45
C ALA A 37 -20.48 -6.07 -0.75
N TYR A 38 -20.35 -5.30 -1.84
CA TYR A 38 -19.11 -4.59 -2.16
C TYR A 38 -18.86 -3.45 -1.17
N TYR A 39 -19.89 -2.68 -0.82
CA TYR A 39 -19.76 -1.63 0.19
C TYR A 39 -19.42 -2.18 1.57
N ASP A 40 -20.03 -3.30 1.98
CA ASP A 40 -19.73 -3.93 3.27
C ASP A 40 -18.29 -4.48 3.29
N PHE A 41 -17.80 -5.00 2.16
CA PHE A 41 -16.41 -5.41 1.98
C PHE A 41 -15.47 -4.21 2.11
N GLU A 42 -15.61 -3.19 1.25
CA GLU A 42 -14.78 -1.98 1.25
C GLU A 42 -14.78 -1.27 2.61
N ASN A 43 -15.92 -1.16 3.29
CA ASN A 43 -15.98 -0.51 4.60
C ASN A 43 -15.27 -1.28 5.74
N ALA A 44 -14.78 -2.51 5.50
CA ALA A 44 -13.94 -3.25 6.45
C ALA A 44 -12.47 -2.82 6.41
N PHE A 45 -12.04 -2.17 5.33
CA PHE A 45 -10.66 -1.78 5.07
C PHE A 45 -10.17 -0.46 5.70
N PRO A 46 -10.99 0.52 6.15
CA PRO A 46 -10.47 1.82 6.60
C PRO A 46 -9.38 1.73 7.68
N LEU A 47 -9.54 0.80 8.63
CA LEU A 47 -8.54 0.62 9.69
C LEU A 47 -7.27 -0.09 9.19
N ALA A 48 -7.42 -1.03 8.25
CA ALA A 48 -6.30 -1.77 7.69
C ALA A 48 -5.44 -0.87 6.77
N ASP A 49 -6.09 -0.07 5.94
CA ASP A 49 -5.43 0.94 5.11
C ASP A 49 -4.83 2.07 5.94
N LEU A 50 -5.51 2.56 6.97
CA LEU A 50 -4.91 3.51 7.91
C LEU A 50 -3.61 2.96 8.52
N TRP A 51 -3.59 1.67 8.89
CA TRP A 51 -2.37 1.04 9.38
C TRP A 51 -1.26 0.99 8.33
N LEU A 52 -1.59 0.65 7.07
CA LEU A 52 -0.66 0.73 5.95
C LEU A 52 -0.11 2.17 5.78
N GLY A 53 -0.98 3.17 5.76
CA GLY A 53 -0.62 4.58 5.64
C GLY A 53 0.33 5.03 6.75
N VAL A 54 0.03 4.68 8.01
CA VAL A 54 0.91 4.95 9.17
C VAL A 54 2.26 4.27 9.00
N ALA A 55 2.29 2.99 8.62
CA ALA A 55 3.53 2.26 8.38
C ALA A 55 4.36 2.91 7.27
N CYS A 56 3.72 3.37 6.18
CA CYS A 56 4.36 4.09 5.09
C CYS A 56 4.96 5.43 5.53
N VAL A 57 4.24 6.22 6.35
CA VAL A 57 4.73 7.49 6.90
C VAL A 57 5.95 7.24 7.79
N LEU A 58 5.87 6.28 8.70
CA LEU A 58 6.97 5.94 9.59
C LEU A 58 8.18 5.39 8.82
N ALA A 59 7.95 4.59 7.78
CA ALA A 59 9.00 4.12 6.88
C ALA A 59 9.68 5.29 6.17
N LEU A 60 8.92 6.25 5.64
CA LEU A 60 9.47 7.42 4.95
C LEU A 60 10.30 8.30 5.89
N VAL A 61 9.78 8.60 7.07
CA VAL A 61 10.46 9.44 8.08
C VAL A 61 11.75 8.77 8.54
N THR A 62 11.69 7.50 8.93
CA THR A 62 12.87 6.77 9.42
C THR A 62 13.90 6.50 8.34
N LEU A 63 13.46 6.25 7.10
CA LEU A 63 14.35 6.09 5.95
C LEU A 63 15.11 7.40 5.67
N ARG A 64 14.41 8.54 5.60
CA ARG A 64 15.04 9.86 5.39
C ARG A 64 15.98 10.24 6.53
N ALA A 65 15.59 9.96 7.77
CA ALA A 65 16.41 10.17 8.96
C ALA A 65 17.53 9.13 9.15
N ARG A 66 17.72 8.20 8.19
CA ARG A 66 18.74 7.15 8.22
C ARG A 66 18.76 6.34 9.52
N ARG A 67 17.58 6.10 10.10
CA ARG A 67 17.43 5.34 11.34
C ARG A 67 17.37 3.85 11.06
N PRO A 68 17.93 3.00 11.94
CA PRO A 68 17.86 1.54 11.77
C PRO A 68 16.44 0.98 11.84
N SER A 69 15.52 1.70 12.48
CA SER A 69 14.09 1.39 12.47
C SER A 69 13.44 1.48 11.08
N ALA A 70 14.11 2.05 10.07
CA ALA A 70 13.62 2.07 8.69
C ALA A 70 13.34 0.66 8.15
N LEU A 71 14.19 -0.31 8.49
CA LEU A 71 13.97 -1.70 8.07
C LEU A 71 12.64 -2.25 8.59
N LEU A 72 12.34 -2.04 9.88
CA LEU A 72 11.09 -2.50 10.49
C LEU A 72 9.89 -1.92 9.75
N TRP A 73 9.84 -0.59 9.61
CA TRP A 73 8.68 0.08 9.02
C TRP A 73 8.48 -0.24 7.54
N LEU A 74 9.57 -0.39 6.77
CA LEU A 74 9.49 -0.84 5.37
C LEU A 74 8.93 -2.26 5.24
N VAL A 75 9.33 -3.17 6.14
CA VAL A 75 8.80 -4.54 6.17
C VAL A 75 7.33 -4.54 6.60
N CYS A 76 6.95 -3.75 7.62
CA CYS A 76 5.56 -3.60 8.03
C CYS A 76 4.68 -3.07 6.89
N ALA A 77 5.10 -1.98 6.22
CA ALA A 77 4.36 -1.42 5.08
C ALA A 77 4.24 -2.41 3.91
N GLY A 78 5.35 -3.07 3.54
CA GLY A 78 5.34 -4.06 2.48
C GLY A 78 4.45 -5.26 2.80
N SER A 79 4.49 -5.77 4.04
CA SER A 79 3.67 -6.90 4.48
C SER A 79 2.18 -6.55 4.59
N ALA A 80 1.85 -5.36 5.12
CA ALA A 80 0.47 -4.90 5.21
C ALA A 80 -0.14 -4.75 3.81
N GLY A 81 0.57 -4.10 2.89
CA GLY A 81 0.11 -3.98 1.51
C GLY A 81 0.00 -5.33 0.79
N LEU A 82 0.88 -6.31 1.09
CA LEU A 82 0.79 -7.63 0.45
C LEU A 82 -0.45 -8.39 0.93
N TYR A 83 -0.78 -8.24 2.21
CA TYR A 83 -2.01 -8.82 2.77
C TYR A 83 -3.26 -8.16 2.17
N LEU A 84 -3.28 -6.83 2.07
CA LEU A 84 -4.37 -6.07 1.44
C LEU A 84 -4.57 -6.48 -0.03
N PHE A 85 -3.50 -6.51 -0.82
CA PHE A 85 -3.52 -7.07 -2.17
C PHE A 85 -4.17 -8.47 -2.21
N GLY A 86 -3.83 -9.35 -1.26
CA GLY A 86 -4.38 -10.69 -1.21
C GLY A 86 -5.88 -10.70 -0.98
N MET A 87 -6.38 -9.81 -0.11
CA MET A 87 -7.81 -9.65 0.17
C MET A 87 -8.54 -9.15 -1.07
N ASP A 88 -8.05 -8.07 -1.70
CA ASP A 88 -8.68 -7.45 -2.87
C ASP A 88 -8.67 -8.39 -4.08
N PHE A 89 -7.52 -9.00 -4.36
CA PHE A 89 -7.37 -9.94 -5.47
C PHE A 89 -8.30 -11.15 -5.32
N LEU A 90 -8.40 -11.73 -4.13
CA LEU A 90 -9.29 -12.86 -3.90
C LEU A 90 -10.75 -12.47 -4.06
N TYR A 91 -11.14 -11.30 -3.54
CA TYR A 91 -12.49 -10.79 -3.70
C TYR A 91 -12.84 -10.56 -5.18
N ASP A 92 -11.95 -9.92 -5.94
CA ASP A 92 -12.14 -9.63 -7.35
C ASP A 92 -12.24 -10.90 -8.21
N VAL A 93 -11.40 -11.89 -7.92
CA VAL A 93 -11.43 -13.20 -8.59
C VAL A 93 -12.73 -13.94 -8.27
N GLU A 94 -13.14 -13.98 -6.99
CA GLU A 94 -14.35 -14.67 -6.56
C GLU A 94 -15.60 -14.06 -7.18
N HIS A 95 -15.66 -12.72 -7.30
CA HIS A 95 -16.83 -12.00 -7.78
C HIS A 95 -16.76 -11.65 -9.28
N GLY A 96 -15.70 -12.11 -9.97
CA GLY A 96 -15.47 -11.91 -11.40
C GLY A 96 -15.31 -10.44 -11.81
N ILE A 97 -14.87 -9.57 -10.90
CA ILE A 97 -14.85 -8.11 -11.08
C ILE A 97 -13.94 -7.70 -12.23
N PHE A 98 -12.79 -8.35 -12.42
CA PHE A 98 -11.88 -8.09 -13.55
C PHE A 98 -12.52 -8.23 -14.93
N THR A 99 -13.63 -8.95 -15.04
CA THR A 99 -14.34 -9.14 -16.32
C THR A 99 -15.48 -8.15 -16.54
N LYS A 100 -15.81 -7.29 -15.56
CA LYS A 100 -17.01 -6.42 -15.56
C LYS A 100 -16.80 -5.03 -16.20
N GLY A 101 -15.90 -4.89 -17.17
CA GLY A 101 -15.70 -3.63 -17.90
C GLY A 101 -14.86 -2.59 -17.14
N GLY A 102 -15.27 -1.32 -17.16
CA GLY A 102 -14.43 -0.19 -16.70
C GLY A 102 -14.03 -0.24 -15.22
N GLY A 103 -14.95 -0.63 -14.32
CA GLY A 103 -14.65 -0.80 -12.88
C GLY A 103 -13.63 -1.91 -12.64
N GLY A 104 -13.73 -3.02 -13.37
CA GLY A 104 -12.77 -4.13 -13.26
C GLY A 104 -11.35 -3.77 -13.70
N ALA A 105 -11.21 -2.92 -14.72
CA ALA A 105 -9.90 -2.44 -15.14
C ALA A 105 -9.26 -1.49 -14.10
N PHE A 106 -10.08 -0.68 -13.43
CA PHE A 106 -9.63 0.19 -12.35
C PHE A 106 -9.13 -0.62 -11.14
N GLU A 107 -9.89 -1.62 -10.69
CA GLU A 107 -9.47 -2.51 -9.61
C GLU A 107 -8.18 -3.27 -9.96
N ALA A 108 -8.10 -3.81 -11.18
CA ALA A 108 -6.90 -4.51 -11.64
C ALA A 108 -5.64 -3.62 -11.56
N VAL A 109 -5.77 -2.32 -11.81
CA VAL A 109 -4.67 -1.36 -11.66
C VAL A 109 -4.30 -1.16 -10.20
N ILE A 110 -5.27 -0.96 -9.31
CA ILE A 110 -5.02 -0.80 -7.87
C ILE A 110 -4.34 -2.05 -7.31
N VAL A 111 -4.92 -3.22 -7.55
CA VAL A 111 -4.39 -4.52 -7.12
C VAL A 111 -2.96 -4.74 -7.63
N ALA A 112 -2.70 -4.44 -8.91
CA ALA A 112 -1.35 -4.55 -9.47
C ALA A 112 -0.36 -3.56 -8.85
N LEU A 113 -0.78 -2.31 -8.61
CA LEU A 113 0.05 -1.29 -7.96
C LEU A 113 0.38 -1.70 -6.52
N THR A 114 -0.58 -2.18 -5.75
CA THR A 114 -0.40 -2.65 -4.38
C THR A 114 0.57 -3.84 -4.35
N LEU A 115 0.44 -4.81 -5.26
CA LEU A 115 1.36 -5.93 -5.37
C LEU A 115 2.80 -5.47 -5.69
N VAL A 116 2.96 -4.64 -6.71
CA VAL A 116 4.28 -4.13 -7.14
C VAL A 116 4.92 -3.33 -6.01
N PHE A 117 4.14 -2.47 -5.34
CA PHE A 117 4.58 -1.71 -4.19
C PHE A 117 5.11 -2.63 -3.09
N SER A 118 4.30 -3.58 -2.64
CA SER A 118 4.62 -4.48 -1.54
C SER A 118 5.82 -5.37 -1.81
N VAL A 119 5.86 -6.01 -2.97
CA VAL A 119 6.97 -6.87 -3.37
C VAL A 119 8.26 -6.07 -3.49
N THR A 120 8.18 -4.85 -4.02
CA THR A 120 9.36 -3.96 -4.15
C THR A 120 9.89 -3.54 -2.78
N LEU A 121 9.02 -3.12 -1.86
CA LEU A 121 9.42 -2.74 -0.50
C LEU A 121 10.05 -3.91 0.25
N LEU A 122 9.42 -5.08 0.22
CA LEU A 122 9.92 -6.28 0.90
C LEU A 122 11.27 -6.72 0.32
N ARG A 123 11.38 -6.83 -1.00
CA ARG A 123 12.63 -7.23 -1.67
C ARG A 123 13.75 -6.23 -1.42
N TRP A 124 13.47 -4.94 -1.57
CA TRP A 124 14.48 -3.90 -1.43
C TRP A 124 14.97 -3.80 0.01
N SER A 125 14.05 -3.76 0.98
CA SER A 125 14.38 -3.67 2.41
C SER A 125 15.19 -4.87 2.87
N TRP A 126 14.83 -6.09 2.45
CA TRP A 126 15.56 -7.30 2.83
C TRP A 126 16.97 -7.37 2.21
N ARG A 127 17.11 -6.94 0.95
CA ARG A 127 18.41 -6.91 0.25
C ARG A 127 19.37 -5.87 0.85
N HIS A 128 18.85 -4.73 1.30
CA HIS A 128 19.65 -3.62 1.86
C HIS A 128 19.61 -3.59 3.39
N ARG A 129 19.20 -4.69 4.04
CA ARG A 129 19.06 -4.74 5.51
C ARG A 129 20.33 -4.36 6.25
N GLY A 130 21.51 -4.70 5.71
CA GLY A 130 22.80 -4.32 6.31
C GLY A 130 22.99 -2.80 6.36
N GLU A 131 22.76 -2.12 5.24
CA GLU A 131 22.83 -0.65 5.12
C GLU A 131 21.76 0.05 5.96
N LEU A 132 20.56 -0.53 6.01
CA LEU A 132 19.46 0.01 6.81
C LEU A 132 19.78 -0.11 8.30
N LEU A 133 20.33 -1.23 8.75
CA LEU A 133 20.69 -1.48 10.16
C LEU A 133 21.96 -0.74 10.60
N SER A 134 22.90 -0.46 9.70
CA SER A 134 24.13 0.27 10.04
C SER A 134 23.86 1.74 10.41
N GLY A 135 22.77 2.35 9.90
CA GLY A 135 22.45 3.76 10.15
C GLY A 135 23.61 4.69 9.77
N ASP A 136 23.73 5.84 10.45
CA ASP A 136 24.85 6.79 10.27
C ASP A 136 26.17 6.34 10.92
N ARG A 137 26.27 5.11 11.47
CA ARG A 137 27.53 4.61 12.09
C ARG A 137 28.68 4.37 11.10
N ALA A 138 28.50 4.69 9.82
CA ALA A 138 29.56 4.69 8.81
C ALA A 138 30.29 6.05 8.69
N GLY A 139 29.96 7.03 9.55
CA GLY A 139 30.55 8.38 9.54
C GLY A 139 31.44 8.74 10.72
N ASP A 140 31.72 7.80 11.64
CA ASP A 140 32.62 7.99 12.79
C ASP A 140 33.95 7.23 12.57
#